data_AF-A0A7C7A482-F1
#
_entry.id   AF-A0A7C7A482-F1
#
_cell.length_a   1.000
_cell.length_b   1.000
_cell.length_c   1.000
_cell.angle_alpha   90.00
_cell.angle_beta   90.00
_cell.angle_gamma   90.00
#
_symmetry.space_group_name_H-M   'P 1'
#
loop_
_entity.id
_entity.type
_entity.pdbx_description
1 polymer ?
#
loop_
_entity_poly.entity_id
_entity_poly.type
_entity_poly.pdbx_seq_one_letter_code
_entity_poly.pdbx_strand_id
1 'polypeptide(L)' 'MEQALDIRNLVLMSLSGSSREEVEDYIQETIDTREEEALPGMGILFEVVWNKSDITEKGTMMDKIMQGI' A
#
# COMPACT_ATOMS: atom_id res chain seq x y z
N MET A 1 20.22 14.19 14.01
CA MET A 1 18.80 14.20 13.59
C MET A 1 18.70 13.12 12.55
N GLU A 2 18.19 11.97 12.95
CA GLU A 2 17.98 10.83 12.06
C GLU A 2 17.11 11.33 10.91
N GLN A 3 17.63 11.25 9.68
CA GLN A 3 16.78 11.46 8.53
C GLN A 3 15.81 10.29 8.55
N ALA A 4 14.61 10.53 9.09
CA ALA A 4 13.45 9.76 8.71
C ALA A 4 13.38 9.92 7.20
N LEU A 5 14.01 8.99 6.47
CA LEU A 5 13.82 8.88 5.05
C LEU A 5 12.31 8.92 4.86
N ASP A 6 11.86 9.81 3.98
CA ASP A 6 10.46 9.99 3.70
C ASP A 6 9.99 8.75 2.92
N ILE A 7 9.84 7.62 3.63
CA ILE A 7 9.49 6.30 3.10
C ILE A 7 8.20 6.43 2.27
N ARG A 8 7.30 7.32 2.72
CA ARG A 8 6.11 7.72 1.97
C ARG A 8 6.47 8.27 0.60
N ASN A 9 7.33 9.29 0.53
CA ASN A 9 7.76 9.83 -0.75
C ASN A 9 8.53 8.82 -1.59
N LEU A 10 9.37 7.98 -1.00
CA LEU A 10 10.12 6.95 -1.73
C LEU A 10 9.21 5.95 -2.42
N VAL A 11 8.21 5.42 -1.70
CA VAL A 11 7.24 4.45 -2.23
C VAL A 11 6.36 5.11 -3.29
N LEU A 12 5.89 6.35 -3.04
CA LEU A 12 5.10 7.06 -4.03
C LEU A 12 5.92 7.39 -5.27
N MET A 13 7.20 7.73 -5.13
CA MET A 13 8.10 7.98 -6.27
C MET A 13 8.43 6.70 -7.04
N SER A 14 8.69 5.59 -6.35
CA SER A 14 9.01 4.30 -7.00
C SER A 14 7.84 3.78 -7.82
N LEU A 15 6.61 4.02 -7.35
CA LEU A 15 5.38 3.61 -8.02
C LEU A 15 4.82 4.68 -8.97
N SER A 16 5.28 5.93 -8.86
CA SER A 16 4.87 7.04 -9.72
C SER A 16 5.52 6.89 -11.11
N GLY A 17 4.85 6.16 -11.98
CA GLY A 17 5.34 5.85 -13.32
C GLY A 17 5.27 4.36 -13.65
N SER A 18 5.07 3.53 -12.63
CA SER A 18 4.79 2.11 -12.79
C SER A 18 3.45 1.89 -13.50
N SER A 19 3.44 0.89 -14.36
CA SER A 19 2.25 0.31 -14.94
C SER A 19 1.39 -0.37 -13.86
N ARG A 20 0.14 -0.68 -14.21
CA ARG A 20 -0.75 -1.42 -13.30
C ARG A 20 -0.16 -2.79 -12.90
N GLU A 21 0.47 -3.47 -13.85
CA GLU A 21 1.06 -4.79 -13.65
C GLU A 21 2.21 -4.73 -12.63
N GLU A 22 3.11 -3.76 -12.76
CA GLU A 22 4.22 -3.57 -11.81
C GLU A 22 3.74 -3.25 -10.38
N VAL A 23 2.63 -2.50 -10.23
CA VAL A 23 2.04 -2.24 -8.91
C VAL A 23 1.42 -3.51 -8.32
N GLU A 24 0.77 -4.33 -9.15
CA GLU A 24 0.19 -5.61 -8.73
C GLU A 24 1.29 -6.61 -8.31
N ASP A 25 2.34 -6.73 -9.12
CA ASP A 25 3.50 -7.57 -8.83
C ASP A 25 4.17 -7.17 -7.50
N TYR A 26 4.38 -5.87 -7.27
CA TYR A 26 4.95 -5.36 -6.01
C TYR A 26 4.10 -5.73 -4.80
N ILE A 27 2.76 -5.60 -4.90
CA ILE A 27 1.85 -5.99 -3.81
C ILE A 27 1.95 -7.49 -3.56
N GLN A 28 1.92 -8.31 -4.61
CA GLN A 28 1.96 -9.76 -4.49
C GLN A 28 3.29 -10.24 -3.91
N GLU A 29 4.42 -9.70 -4.40
CA GLU A 29 5.75 -9.99 -3.87
C GLU A 29 5.85 -9.61 -2.39
N THR A 30 5.36 -8.44 -2.00
CA THR A 30 5.38 -8.00 -0.58
C THR A 30 4.57 -8.95 0.32
N ILE A 31 3.45 -9.47 -0.16
CA ILE A 31 2.63 -10.45 0.57
C ILE A 31 3.35 -11.79 0.70
N ASP A 32 3.97 -12.25 -0.39
CA ASP A 32 4.59 -13.58 -0.47
C ASP A 32 5.91 -13.64 0.34
N THR A 33 6.73 -12.59 0.25
CA THR A 33 8.03 -12.53 0.95
C THR A 33 7.87 -12.18 2.42
N ARG A 34 6.80 -11.44 2.78
CA ARG A 34 6.55 -10.91 4.13
C ARG A 34 7.73 -10.07 4.66
N GLU A 35 8.48 -9.44 3.77
CA GLU A 35 9.62 -8.60 4.14
C GLU A 35 9.17 -7.41 4.99
N GLU A 36 9.71 -7.29 6.20
CA GLU A 36 9.36 -6.22 7.15
C GLU A 36 9.63 -4.82 6.59
N GLU A 37 10.61 -4.69 5.69
CA GLU A 37 10.96 -3.43 5.02
C GLU A 37 9.93 -3.00 3.97
N ALA A 38 9.18 -3.94 3.39
CA ALA A 38 8.17 -3.68 2.36
C ALA A 38 6.76 -3.43 2.94
N LEU A 39 6.47 -3.93 4.15
CA LEU A 39 5.20 -3.72 4.85
C LEU A 39 4.81 -2.23 5.05
N PRO A 40 5.74 -1.30 5.37
CA PRO A 40 5.43 0.13 5.39
C PRO A 40 4.90 0.65 4.05
N GLY A 41 5.40 0.14 2.93
CA GLY A 41 4.94 0.50 1.58
C GLY A 41 3.50 0.07 1.30
N MET A 42 3.11 -1.11 1.76
CA MET A 42 1.72 -1.59 1.71
C MET A 42 0.77 -0.66 2.48
N GLY A 43 1.19 -0.16 3.65
CA GLY A 43 0.42 0.82 4.42
C GLY A 43 0.18 2.13 3.67
N ILE A 44 1.19 2.61 2.93
CA ILE A 44 1.09 3.81 2.09
C ILE A 44 0.13 3.58 0.91
N LEU A 45 0.22 2.40 0.26
CA LEU A 45 -0.72 2.02 -0.79
C LEU A 45 -2.16 1.97 -0.29
N PHE A 46 -2.38 1.42 0.90
CA PHE A 46 -3.69 1.42 1.55
C PHE A 46 -4.18 2.85 1.83
N GLU A 47 -3.32 3.75 2.33
CA GLU A 47 -3.67 5.18 2.50
C GLU A 47 -4.12 5.82 1.17
N VAL A 48 -3.42 5.54 0.07
CA VAL A 48 -3.77 6.07 -1.26
C VAL A 48 -5.14 5.57 -1.72
N VAL A 49 -5.38 4.27 -1.63
CA VAL A 49 -6.68 3.67 -2.01
C VAL A 49 -7.79 4.23 -1.11
N TRP A 50 -7.59 4.23 0.21
CA TRP A 50 -8.54 4.77 1.18
C TRP A 50 -8.91 6.22 0.89
N ASN A 51 -7.93 7.08 0.59
CA ASN A 51 -8.20 8.49 0.30
C ASN A 51 -8.93 8.70 -1.02
N LYS A 52 -8.73 7.82 -2.01
CA LYS A 52 -9.43 7.88 -3.31
C LYS A 52 -10.80 7.21 -3.29
N SER A 53 -11.11 6.43 -2.26
CA SER A 53 -12.35 5.67 -2.17
C SER A 53 -13.53 6.46 -1.62
N ASP A 54 -14.71 6.16 -2.17
CA ASP A 54 -15.98 6.63 -1.65
C ASP A 54 -16.44 5.87 -0.39
N ILE A 55 -17.61 6.22 0.14
CA ILE A 55 -18.17 5.59 1.36
C ILE A 55 -18.46 4.09 1.16
N THR A 56 -18.94 3.69 -0.01
CA THR A 56 -19.30 2.30 -0.31
C THR A 56 -18.05 1.44 -0.42
N GLU A 57 -17.04 1.95 -1.13
CA GLU A 57 -15.74 1.30 -1.29
C GLU A 57 -15.02 1.16 0.05
N LYS A 58 -15.05 2.20 0.89
CA LYS A 58 -14.53 2.15 2.28
C LYS A 58 -15.26 1.11 3.12
N GLY A 59 -16.59 1.06 3.05
CA GLY A 59 -17.37 0.02 3.73
C GLY A 59 -16.95 -1.39 3.31
N THR A 60 -16.83 -1.61 2.00
CA THR A 60 -16.39 -2.89 1.44
C THR A 60 -14.98 -3.27 1.91
N MET A 61 -14.05 -2.31 1.96
CA MET A 61 -12.70 -2.54 2.50
C MET A 61 -12.75 -2.93 3.99
N MET A 62 -13.52 -2.22 4.80
CA MET A 62 -13.68 -2.53 6.21
C MET A 62 -14.27 -3.92 6.44
N ASP A 63 -15.31 -4.30 5.69
CA ASP A 63 -15.92 -5.63 5.78
C ASP A 63 -14.90 -6.73 5.47
N LYS A 64 -14.08 -6.56 4.43
CA LYS A 64 -13.00 -7.51 4.08
C LYS A 64 -11.95 -7.60 5.18
N ILE A 65 -11.52 -6.46 5.74
CA ILE A 65 -10.56 -6.44 6.84
C ILE A 65 -11.13 -7.18 8.05
N MET A 66 -12.37 -6.88 8.45
CA MET A 66 -13.05 -7.51 9.59
C MET A 66 -13.28 -9.01 9.42
N GLN A 67 -13.38 -9.51 8.18
CA GLN A 67 -13.47 -10.95 7.92
C GLN A 67 -12.12 -11.68 8.06
N GLY A 68 -11.00 -10.96 7.94
CA GLY A 68 -9.64 -11.51 8.01
C GLY A 68 -8.97 -11.40 9.38
N ILE A 69 -9.58 -10.68 10.33
CA ILE A 69 -9.15 -10.54 11.74
C ILE A 69 -10.07 -11.32 12.68
#